data_AF-A0A1W1GTX8-F1
#
_entry.id   AF-A0A1W1GTX8-F1
#
_cell.length_a   1.000
_cell.length_b   1.000
_cell.length_c   1.000
_cell.angle_alpha   90.00
_cell.angle_beta   90.00
_cell.angle_gamma   90.00
#
_symmetry.space_group_name_H-M   'P 1'
#
loop_
_entity.id
_entity.type
_entity.pdbx_description
1 polymer ?
#
loop_
_entity_poly.entity_id
_entity_poly.type
_entity_poly.pdbx_seq_one_letter_code
_entity_poly.pdbx_strand_id
1 'polypeptide(L)'
;MRSLIACTALLLLPLSALAADAPNCKFSAPRALKIDAAGAKAVVFEINQHDLKVVASTGGGQLEGRACASNKDWLDQLVLDQRRVGDKLVVSLRRDSRDALSMGNNYAWLDIRGSVPDNLPLQFKIGSGDGSIENAQSLSMDVGSGDGIARGTRGSVHAAVGSGDLDVDGAASFNLLSLGSGDVNARNIGGDASVGTVGSGDLKVTDVRGNARLDTVGSGDIGFKQVQGNVEVGVVGSGNVDIEQVGGNVRVRSHGSGDIDVDGVRGNLTVEHSGSGDVQHRNVSGTITLPRGK
;
A
#
# COMPACT_ATOMS: atom_id res chain seq x y z
N MET A 1 -9.14 70.07 -29.51
CA MET A 1 -8.87 69.08 -30.58
C MET A 1 -7.74 68.19 -30.06
N ARG A 2 -8.06 67.09 -29.39
CA ARG A 2 -8.12 65.70 -29.92
C ARG A 2 -6.74 65.13 -30.29
N SER A 3 -6.51 63.90 -29.79
CA SER A 3 -5.46 62.92 -30.15
C SER A 3 -4.19 62.92 -29.28
N LEU A 4 -3.64 61.80 -28.82
CA LEU A 4 -4.05 60.38 -28.80
C LEU A 4 -3.14 59.67 -27.77
N ILE A 5 -3.71 58.71 -27.05
CA ILE A 5 -3.10 57.87 -26.02
C ILE A 5 -2.36 56.70 -26.70
N ALA A 6 -1.19 56.31 -26.18
CA ALA A 6 -0.60 55.00 -26.44
C ALA A 6 0.21 54.51 -25.23
N CYS A 7 -0.48 54.05 -24.19
CA CYS A 7 0.09 53.19 -23.15
C CYS A 7 -0.11 51.73 -23.57
N THR A 8 0.93 51.11 -24.10
CA THR A 8 0.98 49.67 -24.39
C THR A 8 1.24 48.92 -23.08
N ALA A 9 0.16 48.53 -22.41
CA ALA A 9 0.21 47.62 -21.26
C ALA A 9 0.44 46.19 -21.76
N LEU A 10 1.60 45.63 -21.41
CA LEU A 10 1.97 44.24 -21.66
C LEU A 10 1.15 43.34 -20.70
N LEU A 11 0.04 42.80 -21.18
CA LEU A 11 -0.77 41.81 -20.47
C LEU A 11 -0.05 40.47 -20.42
N LEU A 12 0.58 40.18 -19.29
CA LEU A 12 1.03 38.84 -18.91
C LEU A 12 -0.21 37.98 -18.63
N LEU A 13 -0.60 37.18 -19.62
CA LEU A 13 -1.59 36.11 -19.44
C LEU A 13 -0.99 35.01 -18.57
N PRO A 14 -1.67 34.56 -17.49
CA PRO A 14 -1.24 33.37 -16.78
C PRO A 14 -1.51 32.16 -17.69
N LEU A 15 -0.44 31.52 -18.16
CA LEU A 15 -0.52 30.18 -18.74
C LEU A 15 -1.06 29.25 -17.65
N SER A 16 -2.36 28.95 -17.70
CA SER A 16 -2.92 27.79 -17.02
C SER A 16 -2.22 26.55 -17.58
N ALA A 17 -1.32 26.00 -16.79
CA ALA A 17 -0.67 24.72 -17.03
C ALA A 17 -1.77 23.64 -17.08
N LEU A 18 -2.21 23.32 -18.30
CA LEU A 18 -2.93 22.09 -18.60
C LEU A 18 -1.91 20.96 -18.42
N ALA A 19 -1.79 20.46 -17.20
CA ALA A 19 -1.09 19.21 -16.95
C ALA A 19 -1.87 18.10 -17.68
N ALA A 20 -1.27 17.59 -18.74
CA ALA A 20 -1.68 16.39 -19.43
C ALA A 20 -1.71 15.21 -18.46
N ASP A 21 -2.82 14.44 -18.48
CA ASP A 21 -2.84 12.96 -18.41
C ASP A 21 -4.26 12.46 -18.10
N ALA A 22 -4.96 12.03 -19.15
CA ALA A 22 -6.16 11.16 -19.25
C ALA A 22 -6.94 11.58 -20.52
N PRO A 23 -6.87 10.85 -21.65
CA PRO A 23 -7.21 11.44 -22.95
C PRO A 23 -8.69 11.81 -23.17
N ASN A 24 -9.68 11.35 -22.38
CA ASN A 24 -11.09 11.58 -22.71
C ASN A 24 -12.00 11.66 -21.48
N CYS A 25 -11.88 12.70 -20.66
CA CYS A 25 -12.88 13.01 -19.65
C CYS A 25 -14.00 13.87 -20.24
N LYS A 26 -15.21 13.32 -20.41
CA LYS A 26 -16.33 14.06 -21.05
C LYS A 26 -16.82 15.24 -20.20
N PHE A 27 -16.94 15.05 -18.89
CA PHE A 27 -17.26 16.09 -17.93
C PHE A 27 -16.22 16.08 -16.81
N SER A 28 -15.56 17.22 -16.61
CA SER A 28 -14.50 17.39 -15.60
C SER A 28 -14.77 18.63 -14.76
N ALA A 29 -14.48 18.55 -13.46
CA ALA A 29 -14.49 19.70 -12.57
C ALA A 29 -13.39 19.59 -11.52
N PRO A 30 -12.73 20.71 -11.16
CA PRO A 30 -11.73 20.71 -10.11
C PRO A 30 -12.34 20.39 -8.75
N ARG A 31 -11.53 19.77 -7.89
CA ARG A 31 -11.82 19.55 -6.47
C ARG A 31 -10.62 20.01 -5.67
N ALA A 32 -10.86 20.74 -4.60
CA ALA A 32 -9.83 21.19 -3.69
C ALA A 32 -10.35 21.17 -2.27
N LEU A 33 -9.52 20.73 -1.33
CA LEU A 33 -9.86 20.61 0.07
C LEU A 33 -8.63 20.91 0.92
N LYS A 34 -8.74 21.94 1.77
CA LYS A 34 -7.72 22.21 2.79
C LYS A 34 -7.97 21.26 3.97
N ILE A 35 -6.94 20.50 4.35
CA ILE A 35 -7.04 19.53 5.43
C ILE A 35 -7.06 20.27 6.77
N ASP A 36 -8.13 20.09 7.54
CA ASP A 36 -8.26 20.64 8.90
C ASP A 36 -7.88 19.59 9.96
N ALA A 37 -6.58 19.32 10.04
CA ALA A 37 -6.03 18.34 10.99
C ALA A 37 -5.85 18.90 12.42
N ALA A 38 -6.26 20.14 12.68
CA ALA A 38 -6.06 20.77 13.99
C ALA A 38 -6.77 19.97 15.10
N GLY A 39 -5.99 19.51 16.09
CA GLY A 39 -6.51 18.69 17.20
C GLY A 39 -6.94 17.26 16.80
N ALA A 40 -6.61 16.79 15.60
CA ALA A 40 -6.80 15.38 15.23
C ALA A 40 -5.60 14.56 15.72
N LYS A 41 -5.86 13.34 16.21
CA LYS A 41 -4.81 12.38 16.58
C LYS A 41 -4.40 11.46 15.43
N ALA A 42 -5.20 11.39 14.38
CA ALA A 42 -4.94 10.64 13.16
C ALA A 42 -5.79 11.17 12.00
N VAL A 43 -5.33 10.93 10.78
CA VAL A 43 -6.07 11.23 9.54
C VAL A 43 -6.40 9.92 8.84
N VAL A 44 -7.67 9.72 8.50
CA VAL A 44 -8.18 8.56 7.77
C VAL A 44 -8.62 9.01 6.38
N PHE A 45 -8.10 8.37 5.34
CA PHE A 45 -8.50 8.57 3.96
C PHE A 45 -9.38 7.42 3.50
N GLU A 46 -10.65 7.71 3.20
CA GLU A 46 -11.59 6.80 2.57
C GLU A 46 -11.55 7.06 1.06
N ILE A 47 -10.80 6.22 0.35
CA ILE A 47 -10.48 6.41 -1.07
C ILE A 47 -11.52 5.75 -1.97
N ASN A 48 -12.13 4.63 -1.52
CA ASN A 48 -13.15 3.88 -2.27
C ASN A 48 -12.64 3.48 -3.67
N GLN A 49 -13.34 3.87 -4.72
CA GLN A 49 -13.05 3.53 -6.13
C GLN A 49 -12.26 4.62 -6.87
N HIS A 50 -11.53 5.45 -6.11
CA HIS A 50 -10.90 6.67 -6.61
C HIS A 50 -9.40 6.64 -6.37
N ASP A 51 -8.70 7.63 -6.91
CA ASP A 51 -7.24 7.67 -6.83
C ASP A 51 -6.81 8.80 -5.89
N LEU A 52 -5.90 8.47 -4.98
CA LEU A 52 -5.31 9.40 -4.05
C LEU A 52 -3.79 9.27 -4.04
N LYS A 53 -3.09 10.37 -4.33
CA LYS A 53 -1.63 10.48 -4.18
C LYS A 53 -1.26 11.58 -3.21
N VAL A 54 -0.66 11.24 -2.09
CA VAL A 54 -0.26 12.24 -1.09
C VAL A 54 1.20 12.14 -0.70
N VAL A 55 1.75 13.29 -0.33
CA VAL A 55 3.08 13.39 0.28
C VAL A 55 2.92 13.97 1.67
N ALA A 56 3.41 13.25 2.68
CA ALA A 56 3.50 13.78 4.02
C ALA A 56 4.61 14.82 4.10
N SER A 57 4.28 16.05 4.46
CA SER A 57 5.26 17.14 4.63
C SER A 57 4.95 18.01 5.84
N THR A 58 5.97 18.74 6.29
CA THR A 58 5.83 19.67 7.41
C THR A 58 4.87 20.82 7.05
N GLY A 59 3.85 21.04 7.86
CA GLY A 59 2.89 22.13 7.68
C GLY A 59 1.44 21.65 7.59
N GLY A 60 0.59 22.46 6.99
CA GLY A 60 -0.80 22.08 6.72
C GLY A 60 -0.91 21.09 5.56
N GLY A 61 -2.04 20.40 5.48
CA GLY A 61 -2.37 19.56 4.33
C GLY A 61 -3.29 20.29 3.36
N GLN A 62 -3.08 20.06 2.07
CA GLN A 62 -3.96 20.52 1.00
C GLN A 62 -4.09 19.41 -0.02
N LEU A 63 -5.34 19.11 -0.39
CA LEU A 63 -5.66 18.20 -1.48
C LEU A 63 -6.25 18.99 -2.64
N GLU A 64 -5.92 18.59 -3.85
CA GLU A 64 -6.45 19.14 -5.08
C GLU A 64 -6.47 18.09 -6.17
N GLY A 65 -7.31 18.29 -7.17
CA GLY A 65 -7.42 17.35 -8.26
C GLY A 65 -8.67 17.59 -9.07
N ARG A 66 -9.16 16.52 -9.69
CA ARG A 66 -10.31 16.59 -10.58
C ARG A 66 -11.28 15.45 -10.33
N ALA A 67 -12.55 15.78 -10.47
CA ALA A 67 -13.62 14.82 -10.67
C ALA A 67 -13.82 14.64 -12.17
N CYS A 68 -14.01 13.39 -12.60
CA CYS A 68 -14.26 13.07 -13.99
C CYS A 68 -15.46 12.11 -14.11
N ALA A 69 -16.38 12.38 -15.03
CA ALA A 69 -17.52 11.52 -15.28
C ALA A 69 -18.01 11.52 -16.74
N SER A 70 -18.73 10.45 -17.10
CA SER A 70 -19.37 10.31 -18.42
C SER A 70 -20.65 11.13 -18.58
N ASN A 71 -21.25 11.60 -17.48
CA ASN A 71 -22.40 12.49 -17.47
C ASN A 71 -22.29 13.56 -16.36
N LYS A 72 -23.06 14.64 -16.50
CA LYS A 72 -22.99 15.80 -15.60
C LYS A 72 -23.52 15.52 -14.20
N ASP A 73 -24.61 14.76 -14.06
CA ASP A 73 -25.18 14.44 -12.75
C ASP A 73 -24.21 13.63 -11.89
N TRP A 74 -23.46 12.71 -12.51
CA TRP A 74 -22.45 11.92 -11.83
C TRP A 74 -21.23 12.75 -11.46
N LEU A 75 -20.87 13.74 -12.27
CA LEU A 75 -19.82 14.69 -11.93
C LEU A 75 -20.18 15.47 -10.65
N ASP A 76 -21.44 15.91 -10.54
CA ASP A 76 -21.93 16.66 -9.37
C ASP A 76 -22.03 15.78 -8.11
N GLN A 77 -22.16 14.46 -8.27
CA GLN A 77 -22.14 13.48 -7.17
C GLN A 77 -20.73 13.15 -6.66
N LEU A 78 -19.67 13.49 -7.39
CA LEU A 78 -18.30 13.22 -6.96
C LEU A 78 -17.84 14.29 -5.97
N VAL A 79 -17.73 13.89 -4.71
CA VAL A 79 -17.46 14.76 -3.57
C VAL A 79 -16.11 14.40 -2.95
N LEU A 80 -15.31 15.44 -2.72
CA LEU A 80 -14.13 15.40 -1.86
C LEU A 80 -14.47 16.22 -0.62
N ASP A 81 -14.62 15.56 0.53
CA ASP A 81 -14.98 16.22 1.78
C ASP A 81 -14.15 15.70 2.97
N GLN A 82 -14.33 16.35 4.11
CA GLN A 82 -13.77 15.90 5.37
C GLN A 82 -14.80 16.05 6.50
N ARG A 83 -14.67 15.19 7.50
CA ARG A 83 -15.48 15.22 8.72
C ARG A 83 -14.66 14.76 9.91
N ARG A 84 -14.99 15.28 11.09
CA ARG A 84 -14.41 14.81 12.35
C ARG A 84 -15.24 13.66 12.90
N VAL A 85 -14.59 12.56 13.25
CA VAL A 85 -15.20 11.39 13.89
C VAL A 85 -14.40 11.10 15.16
N GLY A 86 -14.90 11.58 16.29
CA GLY A 86 -14.15 11.58 17.56
C GLY A 86 -12.83 12.34 17.42
N ASP A 87 -11.72 11.64 17.72
CA ASP A 87 -10.37 12.21 17.68
C ASP A 87 -9.71 12.11 16.28
N LYS A 88 -10.42 11.57 15.28
CA LYS A 88 -9.89 11.37 13.93
C LYS A 88 -10.48 12.37 12.94
N LEU A 89 -9.67 12.84 12.00
CA LEU A 89 -10.14 13.50 10.79
C LEU A 89 -10.34 12.44 9.71
N VAL A 90 -11.54 12.34 9.16
CA VAL A 90 -11.84 11.46 8.02
C VAL A 90 -11.96 12.33 6.78
N VAL A 91 -11.14 12.05 5.77
CA VAL A 91 -11.20 12.66 4.45
C VAL A 91 -11.77 11.61 3.49
N SER A 92 -12.88 11.92 2.82
CA SER A 92 -13.59 10.97 1.97
C SER A 92 -13.58 11.42 0.52
N LEU A 93 -13.18 10.51 -0.37
CA LEU A 93 -13.42 10.58 -1.80
C LEU A 93 -14.62 9.67 -2.03
N ARG A 94 -15.77 10.25 -2.34
CA ARG A 94 -17.00 9.47 -2.49
C ARG A 94 -17.84 9.94 -3.64
N ARG A 95 -18.70 9.04 -4.09
CA ARG A 95 -19.80 9.35 -4.97
C ARG A 95 -21.11 9.28 -4.20
N ASP A 96 -21.82 10.39 -4.15
CA ASP A 96 -23.12 10.48 -3.49
C ASP A 96 -24.18 9.90 -4.40
N SER A 97 -24.23 8.57 -4.42
CA SER A 97 -25.20 7.87 -5.23
C SER A 97 -26.60 8.17 -4.72
N ARG A 98 -27.41 8.77 -5.58
CA ARG A 98 -28.87 8.66 -5.52
C ARG A 98 -29.21 7.55 -6.49
N ASP A 99 -29.77 6.46 -5.97
CA ASP A 99 -30.12 5.22 -6.67
C ASP A 99 -30.39 5.42 -8.17
N ALA A 100 -29.44 5.02 -9.01
CA ALA A 100 -29.61 5.00 -10.44
C ALA A 100 -29.01 3.71 -11.01
N LEU A 101 -29.89 2.80 -11.44
CA LEU A 101 -29.56 1.63 -12.23
C LEU A 101 -28.84 2.10 -13.51
N SER A 102 -27.56 1.79 -13.61
CA SER A 102 -26.69 2.22 -14.71
C SER A 102 -26.68 1.16 -15.82
N MET A 103 -27.37 1.43 -16.94
CA MET A 103 -27.17 0.71 -18.21
C MET A 103 -26.22 1.51 -19.09
N GLY A 104 -25.03 0.97 -19.37
CA GLY A 104 -24.04 1.58 -20.28
C GLY A 104 -22.60 1.61 -19.72
N ASN A 105 -21.64 1.98 -20.57
CA ASN A 105 -20.22 2.12 -20.22
C ASN A 105 -19.98 3.45 -19.49
N ASN A 106 -20.48 3.57 -18.28
CA ASN A 106 -20.45 4.80 -17.51
C ASN A 106 -19.30 4.79 -16.50
N TYR A 107 -18.62 5.92 -16.36
CA TYR A 107 -17.50 6.09 -15.43
C TYR A 107 -17.69 7.35 -14.59
N ALA A 108 -17.25 7.29 -13.33
CA ALA A 108 -17.18 8.42 -12.43
C ALA A 108 -16.08 8.18 -11.40
N TRP A 109 -15.03 9.00 -11.44
CA TRP A 109 -13.87 8.85 -10.56
C TRP A 109 -13.29 10.20 -10.13
N LEU A 110 -12.57 10.18 -9.01
CA LEU A 110 -11.80 11.29 -8.48
C LEU A 110 -10.32 10.94 -8.60
N ASP A 111 -9.51 11.88 -9.08
CA ASP A 111 -8.05 11.80 -9.12
C ASP A 111 -7.52 12.98 -8.31
N ILE A 112 -7.15 12.68 -7.05
CA ILE A 112 -6.81 13.67 -6.04
C ILE A 112 -5.35 13.50 -5.64
N ARG A 113 -4.66 14.63 -5.54
CA ARG A 113 -3.25 14.70 -5.16
C ARG A 113 -3.03 15.78 -4.12
N GLY A 114 -1.98 15.69 -3.31
CA GLY A 114 -1.66 16.77 -2.40
C GLY A 114 -0.71 16.44 -1.27
N SER A 115 -0.80 17.22 -0.20
CA SER A 115 0.00 17.05 1.01
C SER A 115 -0.86 16.79 2.24
N VAL A 116 -0.26 16.11 3.21
CA VAL A 116 -0.83 15.84 4.53
C VAL A 116 0.22 16.12 5.61
N PRO A 117 -0.16 16.51 6.83
CA PRO A 117 0.80 16.70 7.91
C PRO A 117 1.58 15.42 8.19
N ASP A 118 2.89 15.58 8.38
CA ASP A 118 3.85 14.48 8.49
C ASP A 118 4.16 14.02 9.92
N ASN A 119 3.40 14.56 10.86
CA ASN A 119 3.48 14.36 12.30
C ASN A 119 2.25 13.63 12.88
N LEU A 120 1.36 13.13 12.02
CA LEU A 120 0.17 12.40 12.40
C LEU A 120 0.19 10.98 11.81
N PRO A 121 -0.32 9.99 12.54
CA PRO A 121 -0.65 8.69 11.97
C PRO A 121 -1.67 8.81 10.84
N LEU A 122 -1.41 8.11 9.74
CA LEU A 122 -2.27 8.08 8.58
C LEU A 122 -2.89 6.69 8.43
N GLN A 123 -4.17 6.64 8.06
CA GLN A 123 -4.87 5.42 7.72
C GLN A 123 -5.48 5.56 6.32
N PHE A 124 -5.20 4.60 5.44
CA PHE A 124 -5.68 4.56 4.07
C PHE A 124 -6.66 3.39 3.96
N LYS A 125 -7.87 3.69 3.50
CA LYS A 125 -8.88 2.69 3.16
C LYS A 125 -9.13 2.75 1.66
N ILE A 126 -8.50 1.83 0.95
CA ILE A 126 -8.50 1.74 -0.50
C ILE A 126 -9.53 0.68 -0.89
N GLY A 127 -10.53 1.08 -1.67
CA GLY A 127 -11.56 0.17 -2.17
C GLY A 127 -11.08 -0.50 -3.46
N SER A 128 -11.41 0.10 -4.60
CA SER A 128 -11.09 -0.41 -5.94
C SER A 128 -10.29 0.59 -6.80
N GLY A 129 -9.96 1.76 -6.27
CA GLY A 129 -9.00 2.68 -6.89
C GLY A 129 -7.65 2.60 -6.19
N ASP A 130 -6.79 3.60 -6.41
CA ASP A 130 -5.39 3.50 -5.98
C ASP A 130 -5.03 4.52 -4.89
N GLY A 131 -4.17 4.11 -3.96
CA GLY A 131 -3.67 4.95 -2.87
C GLY A 131 -2.15 4.95 -2.80
N SER A 132 -1.54 6.13 -2.92
CA SER A 132 -0.09 6.29 -2.75
C SER A 132 0.25 7.35 -1.70
N ILE A 133 1.22 7.03 -0.85
CA ILE A 133 1.71 7.88 0.22
C ILE A 133 3.24 7.86 0.31
N GLU A 134 3.83 9.04 0.44
CA GLU A 134 5.27 9.22 0.67
C GLU A 134 5.53 9.89 2.03
N ASN A 135 6.62 9.48 2.70
CA ASN A 135 7.18 10.12 3.90
C ASN A 135 6.30 10.14 5.16
N ALA A 136 5.33 9.23 5.27
CA ALA A 136 4.46 9.15 6.44
C ALA A 136 5.27 8.89 7.73
N GLN A 137 4.79 9.42 8.87
CA GLN A 137 5.34 9.04 10.17
C GLN A 137 5.01 7.59 10.51
N SER A 138 3.74 7.21 10.38
CA SER A 138 3.24 5.86 10.64
C SER A 138 2.00 5.66 9.78
N LEU A 139 1.83 4.46 9.26
CA LEU A 139 0.84 4.20 8.23
C LEU A 139 0.06 2.93 8.54
N SER A 140 -1.26 2.99 8.36
CA SER A 140 -2.13 1.83 8.27
C SER A 140 -2.78 1.81 6.89
N MET A 141 -2.72 0.70 6.17
CA MET A 141 -3.37 0.52 4.85
C MET A 141 -4.33 -0.66 4.89
N ASP A 142 -5.57 -0.42 4.49
CA ASP A 142 -6.59 -1.43 4.24
C ASP A 142 -6.89 -1.39 2.74
N VAL A 143 -6.44 -2.40 2.01
CA VAL A 143 -6.46 -2.48 0.55
C VAL A 143 -7.47 -3.53 0.13
N GLY A 144 -8.55 -3.10 -0.53
CA GLY A 144 -9.59 -3.98 -1.05
C GLY A 144 -9.14 -4.70 -2.32
N SER A 145 -9.40 -4.10 -3.47
CA SER A 145 -9.15 -4.66 -4.82
C SER A 145 -8.39 -3.70 -5.74
N GLY A 146 -8.07 -2.49 -5.31
CA GLY A 146 -7.13 -1.60 -6.00
C GLY A 146 -5.76 -1.62 -5.34
N ASP A 147 -4.89 -0.66 -5.65
CA ASP A 147 -3.47 -0.77 -5.31
C ASP A 147 -3.02 0.22 -4.23
N GLY A 148 -2.13 -0.25 -3.35
CA GLY A 148 -1.48 0.53 -2.30
C GLY A 148 0.01 0.72 -2.58
N ILE A 149 0.50 1.95 -2.47
CA ILE A 149 1.94 2.25 -2.54
C ILE A 149 2.35 3.09 -1.34
N ALA A 150 3.31 2.60 -0.56
CA ALA A 150 3.90 3.33 0.57
C ALA A 150 5.41 3.49 0.38
N ARG A 151 5.91 4.72 0.39
CA ARG A 151 7.36 4.99 0.26
C ARG A 151 7.90 5.83 1.42
N GLY A 152 9.04 5.42 1.97
CA GLY A 152 9.79 6.19 2.95
C GLY A 152 9.04 6.43 4.26
N THR A 153 8.25 5.46 4.72
CA THR A 153 7.56 5.58 6.01
C THR A 153 8.60 5.55 7.14
N ARG A 154 8.62 6.61 7.97
CA ARG A 154 9.64 6.75 9.04
C ARG A 154 9.44 5.79 10.20
N GLY A 155 8.19 5.36 10.43
CA GLY A 155 7.79 4.44 11.49
C GLY A 155 7.26 3.13 10.91
N SER A 156 6.25 2.57 11.58
CA SER A 156 5.66 1.30 11.18
C SER A 156 4.65 1.45 10.05
N VAL A 157 4.60 0.43 9.20
CA VAL A 157 3.51 0.19 8.25
C VAL A 157 2.71 -1.01 8.72
N HIS A 158 1.41 -0.82 8.93
CA HIS A 158 0.45 -1.88 9.21
C HIS A 158 -0.46 -2.05 8.00
N ALA A 159 -0.65 -3.27 7.51
CA ALA A 159 -1.44 -3.50 6.30
C ALA A 159 -2.41 -4.67 6.43
N ALA A 160 -3.53 -4.58 5.73
CA ALA A 160 -4.40 -5.69 5.39
C ALA A 160 -4.76 -5.57 3.90
N VAL A 161 -4.63 -6.66 3.16
CA VAL A 161 -4.80 -6.67 1.71
C VAL A 161 -5.77 -7.78 1.33
N GLY A 162 -6.81 -7.44 0.57
CA GLY A 162 -7.80 -8.35 0.04
C GLY A 162 -7.32 -9.00 -1.26
N SER A 163 -7.75 -8.43 -2.39
CA SER A 163 -7.47 -8.93 -3.74
C SER A 163 -6.66 -7.96 -4.62
N GLY A 164 -6.33 -6.77 -4.11
CA GLY A 164 -5.44 -5.82 -4.79
C GLY A 164 -4.01 -5.94 -4.29
N ASP A 165 -3.14 -5.04 -4.74
CA ASP A 165 -1.70 -5.15 -4.49
C ASP A 165 -1.17 -4.10 -3.51
N LEU A 166 -0.05 -4.40 -2.85
CA LEU A 166 0.64 -3.47 -1.97
C LEU A 166 2.16 -3.48 -2.21
N ASP A 167 2.71 -2.32 -2.57
CA ASP A 167 4.15 -2.07 -2.64
C ASP A 167 4.59 -1.15 -1.47
N VAL A 168 5.45 -1.67 -0.60
CA VAL A 168 6.07 -0.94 0.51
C VAL A 168 7.57 -0.83 0.26
N ASP A 169 8.06 0.39 0.12
CA ASP A 169 9.48 0.69 -0.02
C ASP A 169 9.96 1.62 1.09
N GLY A 170 10.62 1.06 2.10
CA GLY A 170 11.15 1.82 3.22
C GLY A 170 10.13 1.98 4.35
N ALA A 171 10.36 1.24 5.43
CA ALA A 171 9.64 1.37 6.69
C ALA A 171 10.58 1.06 7.87
N ALA A 172 10.32 1.61 9.06
CA ALA A 172 11.07 1.19 10.25
C ALA A 172 10.68 -0.23 10.69
N SER A 173 9.41 -0.60 10.52
CA SER A 173 8.93 -1.98 10.67
C SER A 173 7.72 -2.22 9.79
N PHE A 174 7.48 -3.49 9.45
CA PHE A 174 6.38 -3.89 8.59
C PHE A 174 5.52 -4.95 9.29
N ASN A 175 4.21 -4.73 9.31
CA ASN A 175 3.24 -5.67 9.87
C ASN A 175 2.08 -5.86 8.88
N LEU A 176 2.06 -7.00 8.20
CA LEU A 176 0.95 -7.41 7.35
C LEU A 176 0.03 -8.35 8.15
N LEU A 177 -1.17 -7.88 8.48
CA LEU A 177 -2.15 -8.65 9.23
C LEU A 177 -2.67 -9.83 8.41
N SER A 178 -3.04 -9.54 7.16
CA SER A 178 -3.56 -10.54 6.22
C SER A 178 -3.33 -10.15 4.77
N LEU A 179 -3.08 -11.16 3.94
CA LEU A 179 -3.12 -11.10 2.48
C LEU A 179 -4.14 -12.12 1.98
N GLY A 180 -5.11 -11.67 1.18
CA GLY A 180 -6.10 -12.53 0.54
C GLY A 180 -5.53 -13.20 -0.71
N SER A 181 -5.80 -12.60 -1.87
CA SER A 181 -5.49 -13.14 -3.20
C SER A 181 -4.67 -12.21 -4.10
N GLY A 182 -4.38 -10.98 -3.67
CA GLY A 182 -3.47 -10.09 -4.40
C GLY A 182 -2.02 -10.26 -3.95
N ASP A 183 -1.14 -9.33 -4.33
CA ASP A 183 0.29 -9.47 -4.09
C ASP A 183 0.85 -8.39 -3.15
N VAL A 184 1.81 -8.77 -2.32
CA VAL A 184 2.51 -7.84 -1.43
C VAL A 184 4.01 -7.90 -1.64
N ASN A 185 4.58 -6.75 -2.00
CA ASN A 185 6.01 -6.54 -2.09
C ASN A 185 6.45 -5.56 -0.98
N ALA A 186 7.27 -6.02 -0.04
CA ALA A 186 7.83 -5.18 1.01
C ALA A 186 9.36 -5.19 0.94
N ARG A 187 9.97 -4.02 0.81
CA ARG A 187 11.42 -3.86 0.69
C ARG A 187 11.98 -2.76 1.60
N ASN A 188 13.27 -2.86 1.92
CA ASN A 188 14.01 -1.89 2.73
C ASN A 188 13.41 -1.70 4.13
N ILE A 189 13.22 -2.79 4.87
CA ILE A 189 12.65 -2.76 6.21
C ILE A 189 13.76 -2.59 7.26
N GLY A 190 13.71 -1.47 7.98
CA GLY A 190 14.75 -1.06 8.92
C GLY A 190 14.80 -1.86 10.23
N GLY A 191 13.77 -2.64 10.52
CA GLY A 191 13.60 -3.46 11.72
C GLY A 191 12.95 -4.77 11.37
N ASP A 192 11.98 -5.22 12.18
CA ASP A 192 11.31 -6.51 11.96
C ASP A 192 10.19 -6.42 10.90
N ALA A 193 9.98 -7.53 10.21
CA ALA A 193 8.84 -7.77 9.33
C ALA A 193 7.98 -8.92 9.92
N SER A 194 6.71 -8.66 10.18
CA SER A 194 5.75 -9.65 10.69
C SER A 194 4.59 -9.80 9.74
N VAL A 195 4.25 -11.04 9.41
CA VAL A 195 3.10 -11.37 8.56
C VAL A 195 2.20 -12.38 9.28
N GLY A 196 0.91 -12.07 9.37
CA GLY A 196 -0.09 -12.96 9.96
C GLY A 196 -0.46 -14.07 8.99
N THR A 197 -1.52 -13.86 8.20
CA THR A 197 -2.05 -14.89 7.30
C THR A 197 -1.90 -14.49 5.84
N VAL A 198 -1.35 -15.38 5.03
CA VAL A 198 -1.38 -15.29 3.57
C VAL A 198 -2.35 -16.35 3.04
N GLY A 199 -3.32 -15.94 2.25
CA GLY A 199 -4.31 -16.81 1.62
C GLY A 199 -3.74 -17.47 0.37
N SER A 200 -4.17 -16.98 -0.79
CA SER A 200 -3.78 -17.49 -2.11
C SER A 200 -2.94 -16.51 -2.91
N GLY A 201 -2.69 -15.32 -2.38
CA GLY A 201 -1.85 -14.30 -3.01
C GLY A 201 -0.37 -14.43 -2.63
N ASP A 202 0.51 -13.73 -3.35
CA ASP A 202 1.96 -13.91 -3.19
C ASP A 202 2.57 -12.82 -2.31
N LEU A 203 3.55 -13.23 -1.50
CA LEU A 203 4.26 -12.33 -0.60
C LEU A 203 5.75 -12.35 -0.91
N LYS A 204 6.32 -11.17 -1.13
CA LYS A 204 7.77 -10.99 -1.20
C LYS A 204 8.24 -9.96 -0.20
N VAL A 205 9.14 -10.37 0.69
CA VAL A 205 9.79 -9.48 1.66
C VAL A 205 11.29 -9.53 1.44
N THR A 206 11.88 -8.38 1.08
CA THR A 206 13.31 -8.24 0.75
C THR A 206 13.98 -7.18 1.61
N ASP A 207 15.27 -7.35 1.91
CA ASP A 207 16.10 -6.36 2.63
C ASP A 207 15.54 -6.00 4.01
N VAL A 208 15.55 -6.98 4.93
CA VAL A 208 15.09 -6.81 6.31
C VAL A 208 16.28 -6.75 7.26
N ARG A 209 16.42 -5.66 8.02
CA ARG A 209 17.51 -5.52 9.01
C ARG A 209 17.26 -6.29 10.30
N GLY A 210 16.00 -6.51 10.67
CA GLY A 210 15.61 -7.29 11.83
C GLY A 210 15.30 -8.75 11.48
N ASN A 211 14.34 -9.31 12.18
CA ASN A 211 13.80 -10.64 11.94
C ASN A 211 12.60 -10.58 10.98
N ALA A 212 12.36 -11.67 10.27
CA ALA A 212 11.16 -11.89 9.50
C ALA A 212 10.34 -13.02 10.13
N ARG A 213 9.05 -12.80 10.33
CA ARG A 213 8.11 -13.80 10.83
C ARG A 213 6.90 -13.88 9.92
N LEU A 214 6.45 -15.09 9.62
CA LEU A 214 5.18 -15.35 8.98
C LEU A 214 4.42 -16.47 9.72
N ASP A 215 3.15 -16.25 10.06
CA ASP A 215 2.39 -17.20 10.89
C ASP A 215 1.76 -18.33 10.08
N THR A 216 1.00 -18.01 9.02
CA THR A 216 0.24 -19.01 8.25
C THR A 216 0.19 -18.65 6.75
N VAL A 217 0.35 -19.65 5.90
CA VAL A 217 0.19 -19.57 4.43
C VAL A 217 -0.79 -20.63 3.99
N GLY A 218 -1.76 -20.24 3.17
CA GLY A 218 -2.64 -21.13 2.46
C GLY A 218 -1.95 -21.72 1.23
N SER A 219 -2.16 -21.10 0.08
CA SER A 219 -1.76 -21.62 -1.23
C SER A 219 -0.88 -20.67 -2.05
N GLY A 220 -0.68 -19.42 -1.59
CA GLY A 220 0.20 -18.47 -2.27
C GLY A 220 1.68 -18.71 -1.98
N ASP A 221 2.53 -18.18 -2.86
CA ASP A 221 3.99 -18.34 -2.76
C ASP A 221 4.62 -17.23 -1.92
N ILE A 222 5.63 -17.61 -1.13
CA ILE A 222 6.30 -16.71 -0.18
C ILE A 222 7.79 -16.64 -0.49
N GLY A 223 8.31 -15.42 -0.62
CA GLY A 223 9.74 -15.13 -0.77
C GLY A 223 10.27 -14.26 0.36
N PHE A 224 11.26 -14.75 1.10
CA PHE A 224 12.08 -13.95 2.00
C PHE A 224 13.50 -13.84 1.44
N LYS A 225 14.00 -12.63 1.24
CA LYS A 225 15.35 -12.40 0.71
C LYS A 225 16.11 -11.38 1.53
N GLN A 226 17.39 -11.64 1.81
CA GLN A 226 18.29 -10.68 2.47
C GLN A 226 17.79 -10.26 3.85
N VAL A 227 17.54 -11.23 4.72
CA VAL A 227 17.14 -11.00 6.11
C VAL A 227 18.39 -11.05 7.01
N GLN A 228 18.71 -9.97 7.71
CA GLN A 228 19.90 -9.93 8.57
C GLN A 228 19.71 -10.73 9.87
N GLY A 229 18.48 -10.76 10.41
CA GLY A 229 18.10 -11.54 11.58
C GLY A 229 17.64 -12.96 11.24
N ASN A 230 16.71 -13.48 12.04
CA ASN A 230 16.14 -14.81 11.86
C ASN A 230 14.91 -14.76 10.94
N VAL A 231 14.61 -15.90 10.30
CA VAL A 231 13.34 -16.13 9.59
C VAL A 231 12.57 -17.23 10.31
N GLU A 232 11.33 -16.94 10.72
CA GLU A 232 10.41 -17.94 11.26
C GLU A 232 9.16 -18.02 10.38
N VAL A 233 8.93 -19.20 9.79
CA VAL A 233 7.73 -19.53 9.03
C VAL A 233 6.91 -20.52 9.84
N GLY A 234 5.65 -20.20 10.04
CA GLY A 234 4.77 -21.00 10.87
C GLY A 234 4.22 -22.22 10.15
N VAL A 235 3.01 -22.11 9.61
CA VAL A 235 2.35 -23.20 8.90
C VAL A 235 2.21 -22.84 7.44
N VAL A 236 2.71 -23.70 6.56
CA VAL A 236 2.55 -23.57 5.12
C VAL A 236 1.62 -24.68 4.62
N GLY A 237 0.57 -24.31 3.90
CA GLY A 237 -0.35 -25.24 3.26
C GLY A 237 0.23 -25.84 1.97
N SER A 238 -0.20 -25.29 0.84
CA SER A 238 0.14 -25.79 -0.50
C SER A 238 1.06 -24.88 -1.30
N GLY A 239 1.30 -23.65 -0.84
CA GLY A 239 2.22 -22.72 -1.50
C GLY A 239 3.70 -23.05 -1.27
N ASN A 240 4.56 -22.51 -2.11
CA ASN A 240 6.00 -22.67 -2.00
C ASN A 240 6.62 -21.58 -1.10
N VAL A 241 7.74 -21.91 -0.49
CA VAL A 241 8.50 -20.97 0.35
C VAL A 241 9.94 -20.92 -0.13
N ASP A 242 10.36 -19.75 -0.57
CA ASP A 242 11.73 -19.43 -0.97
C ASP A 242 12.36 -18.52 0.09
N ILE A 243 13.47 -18.96 0.68
CA ILE A 243 14.21 -18.21 1.69
C ILE A 243 15.67 -18.10 1.27
N GLU A 244 16.09 -16.88 0.92
CA GLU A 244 17.45 -16.58 0.48
C GLU A 244 18.20 -15.63 1.42
N GLN A 245 19.48 -15.90 1.65
CA GLN A 245 20.44 -14.98 2.26
C GLN A 245 20.03 -14.51 3.67
N VAL A 246 19.98 -15.46 4.61
CA VAL A 246 19.60 -15.20 6.01
C VAL A 246 20.84 -15.11 6.91
N GLY A 247 20.94 -14.02 7.67
CA GLY A 247 22.04 -13.77 8.61
C GLY A 247 21.92 -14.52 9.93
N GLY A 248 20.70 -14.86 10.36
CA GLY A 248 20.40 -15.68 11.53
C GLY A 248 19.99 -17.10 11.20
N ASN A 249 19.06 -17.64 11.99
CA ASN A 249 18.50 -18.97 11.83
C ASN A 249 17.24 -18.93 10.95
N VAL A 250 16.96 -20.05 10.28
CA VAL A 250 15.69 -20.32 9.61
C VAL A 250 14.96 -21.42 10.36
N ARG A 251 13.70 -21.15 10.71
CA ARG A 251 12.81 -22.10 11.37
C ARG A 251 11.49 -22.19 10.63
N VAL A 252 11.11 -23.39 10.18
CA VAL A 252 9.80 -23.68 9.60
C VAL A 252 9.07 -24.66 10.51
N ARG A 253 7.93 -24.27 11.09
CA ARG A 253 7.22 -25.14 12.05
C ARG A 253 6.50 -26.29 11.35
N SER A 254 5.84 -26.03 10.23
CA SER A 254 5.15 -27.07 9.47
C SER A 254 4.97 -26.65 8.03
N HIS A 255 5.11 -27.61 7.12
CA HIS A 255 4.80 -27.44 5.71
C HIS A 255 3.98 -28.63 5.19
N GLY A 256 2.99 -28.35 4.34
CA GLY A 256 2.09 -29.32 3.73
C GLY A 256 2.64 -29.93 2.43
N SER A 257 2.17 -29.42 1.29
CA SER A 257 2.37 -30.04 -0.03
C SER A 257 3.17 -29.23 -1.05
N GLY A 258 3.42 -27.95 -0.80
CA GLY A 258 4.33 -27.15 -1.63
C GLY A 258 5.79 -27.52 -1.38
N ASP A 259 6.74 -26.76 -1.90
CA ASP A 259 8.16 -27.01 -1.63
C ASP A 259 8.76 -25.87 -0.80
N ILE A 260 9.82 -26.19 -0.06
CA ILE A 260 10.65 -25.21 0.62
C ILE A 260 12.03 -25.23 -0.04
N ASP A 261 12.48 -24.10 -0.60
CA ASP A 261 13.87 -23.89 -0.98
C ASP A 261 14.51 -22.88 0.00
N VAL A 262 15.66 -23.26 0.54
CA VAL A 262 16.44 -22.43 1.46
C VAL A 262 17.87 -22.32 0.98
N ASP A 263 18.32 -21.11 0.63
CA ASP A 263 19.70 -20.87 0.17
C ASP A 263 20.41 -19.79 0.98
N GLY A 264 21.57 -20.13 1.54
CA GLY A 264 22.46 -19.16 2.15
C GLY A 264 22.02 -18.73 3.55
N VAL A 265 22.09 -19.66 4.50
CA VAL A 265 21.77 -19.41 5.91
C VAL A 265 23.05 -19.42 6.73
N ARG A 266 23.32 -18.33 7.46
CA ARG A 266 24.50 -18.25 8.35
C ARG A 266 24.31 -19.00 9.68
N GLY A 267 23.08 -19.11 10.16
CA GLY A 267 22.72 -19.87 11.35
C GLY A 267 22.28 -21.30 11.04
N ASN A 268 21.38 -21.81 11.87
CA ASN A 268 20.79 -23.14 11.73
C ASN A 268 19.56 -23.12 10.81
N LEU A 269 19.30 -24.25 10.16
CA LEU A 269 18.04 -24.54 9.49
C LEU A 269 17.28 -25.60 10.30
N THR A 270 16.04 -25.32 10.67
CA THR A 270 15.15 -26.27 11.35
C THR A 270 13.80 -26.34 10.66
N VAL A 271 13.41 -27.52 10.21
CA VAL A 271 12.05 -27.85 9.77
C VAL A 271 11.49 -28.89 10.72
N GLU A 272 10.39 -28.58 11.42
CA GLU A 272 9.88 -29.49 12.46
C GLU A 272 8.96 -30.57 11.90
N HIS A 273 8.09 -30.20 10.97
CA HIS A 273 7.11 -31.11 10.37
C HIS A 273 7.05 -30.89 8.86
N SER A 274 6.99 -31.99 8.12
CA SER A 274 6.86 -31.98 6.66
C SER A 274 5.78 -32.94 6.25
N GLY A 275 4.89 -32.50 5.35
CA GLY A 275 3.93 -33.32 4.65
C GLY A 275 4.56 -33.99 3.43
N SER A 276 3.89 -33.89 2.28
CA SER A 276 4.38 -34.48 1.03
C SER A 276 5.46 -33.64 0.35
N GLY A 277 5.44 -32.33 0.56
CA GLY A 277 6.37 -31.35 -0.02
C GLY A 277 7.83 -31.58 0.30
N ASP A 278 8.74 -31.22 -0.60
CA ASP A 278 10.19 -31.41 -0.42
C ASP A 278 10.86 -30.19 0.22
N VAL A 279 11.98 -30.46 0.90
CA VAL A 279 12.81 -29.41 1.49
C VAL A 279 14.17 -29.45 0.82
N GLN A 280 14.43 -28.47 -0.03
CA GLN A 280 15.74 -28.26 -0.63
C GLN A 280 16.49 -27.21 0.18
N HIS A 281 17.78 -27.45 0.39
CA HIS A 281 18.61 -26.46 1.06
C HIS A 281 20.02 -26.43 0.48
N ARG A 282 20.60 -25.23 0.43
CA ARG A 282 21.99 -25.00 0.03
C ARG A 282 22.64 -23.98 0.96
N ASN A 283 23.95 -24.09 1.13
CA ASN A 283 24.77 -23.08 1.82
C ASN A 283 24.29 -22.74 3.24
N VAL A 284 23.90 -23.74 4.03
CA VAL A 284 23.62 -23.59 5.46
C VAL A 284 24.91 -23.78 6.25
N SER A 285 25.30 -22.77 7.04
CA SER A 285 26.57 -22.77 7.78
C SER A 285 26.45 -23.45 9.14
N GLY A 286 25.27 -23.41 9.76
CA GLY A 286 24.98 -24.06 11.04
C GLY A 286 24.44 -25.48 10.89
N THR A 287 23.80 -25.95 11.95
CA THR A 287 23.17 -27.28 11.97
C THR A 287 21.89 -27.30 11.15
N ILE A 288 21.70 -28.39 10.40
CA ILE A 288 20.46 -28.68 9.68
C ILE A 288 19.68 -29.74 10.46
N THR A 289 18.41 -29.45 10.76
CA THR A 289 17.48 -30.38 11.41
C THR A 289 16.22 -30.49 10.57
N LEU A 290 16.03 -31.65 9.93
CA LEU A 290 14.87 -31.94 9.08
C LEU A 290 14.09 -33.16 9.60
N PRO A 291 12.79 -33.29 9.25
CA PRO A 291 12.03 -34.49 9.52
C PRO A 291 12.63 -35.69 8.78
N ARG A 292 12.40 -36.91 9.30
CA ARG A 292 12.93 -38.13 8.66
C ARG A 292 12.35 -38.30 7.25
N GLY A 293 13.23 -38.56 6.28
CA GLY A 293 12.82 -38.80 4.88
C GLY A 293 12.72 -37.54 4.02
N LYS A 294 13.23 -36.42 4.53
CA LYS A 294 13.49 -35.18 3.79
C LYS A 294 14.97 -34.83 3.85
#